data_AF-A0ABD5N5L2-F1
#
_entry.id   AF-A0ABD5N5L2-F1
#
_cell.length_a   1.000
_cell.length_b   1.000
_cell.length_c   1.000
_cell.angle_alpha   90.00
_cell.angle_beta   90.00
_cell.angle_gamma   90.00
#
_symmetry.space_group_name_H-M   'P 1'
#
loop_
_entity.id
_entity.type
_entity.pdbx_description
1 polymer ?
#
loop_
_entity_poly.entity_id
_entity_poly.type
_entity_poly.pdbx_seq_one_letter_code
_entity_poly.pdbx_strand_id
1 'polypeptide(L)'
;MDSVKDIICRDKILIMISLFVLLSGFASGVVSFYGVKEKAPPVIDEVYEGIIIKEDTMMTIFNVIVRNVWASCIIVILGFTLVLTLGIVFVNGFMIGLVMQFSRRQGFRLVNVLLGIIPHGIFEIPALAIASSLGLRIGVSLIKSGPEGRVAAFIKACKEAVYVYIVVVIPLLVVSSVIEILVSRKLLTLLTIQL
;
A
#
# COMPACT_ATOMS: atom_id res chain seq x y z
N MET A 1 -12.15 -7.83 24.68
CA MET A 1 -11.80 -7.29 23.34
C MET A 1 -11.48 -8.50 22.50
N ASP A 2 -12.07 -8.61 21.31
CA ASP A 2 -11.84 -9.78 20.43
C ASP A 2 -10.35 -9.90 20.10
N SER A 3 -9.86 -11.12 19.88
CA SER A 3 -8.46 -11.32 19.49
C SER A 3 -8.22 -10.73 18.10
N VAL A 4 -6.98 -10.31 17.81
CA VAL A 4 -6.57 -9.84 16.46
C VAL A 4 -6.99 -10.85 15.38
N LYS A 5 -6.85 -12.16 15.66
CA LYS A 5 -7.24 -13.22 14.74
C LYS A 5 -8.74 -13.22 14.44
N ASP A 6 -9.58 -13.03 15.47
CA ASP A 6 -11.03 -13.02 15.32
C ASP A 6 -11.49 -11.81 14.51
N ILE A 7 -10.84 -10.66 14.76
CA ILE A 7 -11.10 -9.41 14.03
C ILE A 7 -10.76 -9.57 12.55
N ILE A 8 -9.57 -10.10 12.23
CA ILE A 8 -9.14 -10.34 10.83
C ILE A 8 -10.03 -11.38 10.14
N CYS A 9 -10.40 -12.45 10.85
CA CYS A 9 -11.30 -13.49 10.31
C CYS A 9 -12.68 -12.93 9.97
N ARG A 10 -13.22 -12.05 10.83
CA ARG A 10 -14.49 -11.36 10.60
C ARG A 10 -14.43 -10.44 9.38
N ASP A 11 -13.31 -9.75 9.18
CA ASP A 11 -13.14 -8.78 8.10
C ASP A 11 -12.61 -9.39 6.79
N LYS A 12 -12.47 -10.72 6.71
CA LYS A 12 -11.89 -11.42 5.56
C LYS A 12 -12.48 -11.01 4.21
N ILE A 13 -13.78 -10.74 4.15
CA ILE A 13 -14.45 -10.30 2.91
C ILE A 13 -14.00 -8.89 2.51
N LEU A 14 -13.90 -7.97 3.48
CA LEU A 14 -13.42 -6.61 3.24
C LEU A 14 -11.95 -6.63 2.80
N ILE A 15 -11.12 -7.46 3.43
CA ILE A 15 -9.72 -7.67 3.02
C ILE A 15 -9.65 -8.19 1.58
N MET A 16 -10.48 -9.16 1.22
CA MET A 16 -10.52 -9.74 -0.13
C MET A 16 -10.97 -8.71 -1.19
N ILE A 17 -11.93 -7.84 -0.85
CA ILE A 17 -12.35 -6.71 -1.69
C ILE A 17 -11.17 -5.75 -1.88
N SER A 18 -10.49 -5.34 -0.81
CA SER A 18 -9.34 -4.44 -0.88
C SER A 18 -8.20 -5.02 -1.71
N LEU A 19 -7.91 -6.32 -1.57
CA LEU A 19 -6.92 -7.02 -2.40
C LEU A 19 -7.33 -7.02 -3.88
N PHE A 20 -8.60 -7.30 -4.17
CA PHE A 20 -9.10 -7.27 -5.55
C PHE A 20 -8.97 -5.87 -6.17
N VAL A 21 -9.30 -4.82 -5.44
CA VAL A 21 -9.15 -3.43 -5.90
C VAL A 21 -7.69 -3.04 -6.10
N LEU A 22 -6.79 -3.50 -5.23
CA LEU A 22 -5.36 -3.28 -5.39
C LEU A 22 -4.83 -3.97 -6.66
N LEU A 23 -5.23 -5.22 -6.89
CA LEU A 23 -4.84 -5.99 -8.07
C LEU A 23 -5.42 -5.41 -9.36
N SER A 24 -6.66 -4.90 -9.33
CA SER A 24 -7.25 -4.22 -10.48
C SER A 24 -6.52 -2.92 -10.78
N GLY A 25 -6.16 -2.14 -9.75
CA GLY A 25 -5.29 -0.97 -9.89
C GLY A 25 -3.97 -1.32 -10.55
N PHE A 26 -3.28 -2.35 -10.06
CA PHE A 26 -2.03 -2.84 -10.64
C PHE A 26 -2.18 -3.21 -12.12
N ALA A 27 -3.20 -4.01 -12.47
CA ALA A 27 -3.47 -4.39 -13.84
C ALA A 27 -3.76 -3.15 -14.72
N SER A 28 -4.55 -2.20 -14.23
CA SER A 28 -4.81 -0.93 -14.91
C SER A 28 -3.53 -0.12 -15.12
N GLY A 29 -2.65 -0.02 -14.13
CA GLY A 29 -1.36 0.67 -14.25
C GLY A 29 -0.47 0.05 -15.32
N VAL A 30 -0.41 -1.28 -15.36
CA VAL A 30 0.30 -2.03 -16.40
C VAL A 30 -0.28 -1.75 -17.80
N VAL A 31 -1.60 -1.80 -17.95
CA VAL A 31 -2.29 -1.60 -19.24
C VAL A 31 -2.17 -0.15 -19.72
N SER A 32 -2.35 0.83 -18.83
CA SER A 32 -2.27 2.26 -19.17
C SER A 32 -0.93 2.63 -19.80
N PHE A 33 0.16 1.97 -19.40
CA PHE A 33 1.48 2.21 -19.98
C PHE A 33 1.62 1.73 -21.43
N TYR A 34 0.85 0.72 -21.86
CA TYR A 34 0.78 0.32 -23.27
C TYR A 34 0.01 1.32 -24.14
N GLY A 35 -0.92 2.08 -23.55
CA GLY A 35 -1.68 3.14 -24.23
C GLY A 35 -0.92 4.47 -24.38
N VAL A 36 0.05 4.74 -23.51
CA VAL A 36 0.89 5.95 -23.57
C VAL A 36 2.05 5.73 -24.55
N LYS A 37 1.84 6.15 -25.80
CA LYS A 37 2.81 6.04 -26.90
C LYS A 37 3.97 7.03 -26.83
N GLU A 38 3.89 8.10 -26.05
CA GLU A 38 4.95 9.11 -26.01
C GLU A 38 4.99 9.81 -24.65
N LYS A 39 6.16 9.76 -24.02
CA LYS A 39 6.54 10.33 -22.72
C LYS A 39 5.85 9.72 -21.49
N ALA A 40 6.67 9.25 -20.56
CA ALA A 40 6.18 8.93 -19.23
C ALA A 40 5.60 10.21 -18.60
N PRO A 41 4.55 10.09 -17.77
CA PRO A 41 4.09 11.21 -16.97
C PRO A 41 5.27 11.83 -16.19
N PRO A 42 5.37 13.16 -16.04
CA PRO A 42 6.44 13.82 -15.28
C PRO A 42 6.60 13.27 -13.85
N VAL A 43 5.50 12.78 -13.27
CA VAL A 43 5.47 12.09 -11.97
C VAL A 43 6.42 10.90 -11.90
N ILE A 44 6.67 10.21 -13.03
CA ILE A 44 7.55 9.04 -13.03
C ILE A 44 9.04 9.44 -13.03
N ASP A 45 9.39 10.54 -13.68
CA ASP A 45 10.77 11.06 -13.64
C ASP A 45 11.13 11.52 -12.22
N GLU A 46 10.18 12.15 -11.50
CA GLU A 46 10.33 12.54 -10.09
C GLU A 46 10.48 11.33 -9.16
N VAL A 47 9.72 10.24 -9.41
CA VAL A 47 9.89 8.97 -8.69
C VAL A 47 11.27 8.36 -8.97
N TYR A 48 11.81 8.52 -10.18
CA TYR A 48 13.13 7.99 -10.55
C TYR A 48 14.30 8.73 -9.90
N GLU A 49 14.25 10.05 -9.85
CA GLU A 49 15.25 10.84 -9.12
C GLU A 49 15.25 10.48 -7.63
N GLY A 50 14.08 10.17 -7.06
CA GLY A 50 13.93 9.68 -5.69
C GLY A 50 14.42 8.25 -5.45
N ILE A 51 14.72 7.45 -6.49
CA ILE A 51 15.27 6.09 -6.36
C ILE A 51 16.80 6.11 -6.18
N ILE A 52 17.48 7.15 -6.69
CA ILE A 52 18.93 7.30 -6.52
C ILE A 52 19.21 7.78 -5.09
N ILE A 53 19.52 6.85 -4.20
CA ILE A 53 19.85 7.16 -2.81
C ILE A 53 21.15 8.00 -2.79
N LYS A 54 21.03 9.29 -2.46
CA LYS A 54 22.14 10.20 -2.16
C LYS A 54 22.35 10.46 -0.67
N GLU A 55 21.54 9.85 0.22
CA GLU A 55 21.43 10.23 1.63
C GLU A 55 21.71 9.10 2.64
N ASP A 56 21.88 9.48 3.91
CA ASP A 56 22.03 8.62 5.08
C ASP A 56 20.91 7.56 5.15
N THR A 57 21.31 6.28 5.11
CA THR A 57 20.42 5.12 5.04
C THR A 57 19.38 5.11 6.16
N MET A 58 19.71 5.59 7.37
CA MET A 58 18.77 5.57 8.50
C MET A 58 17.67 6.62 8.36
N MET A 59 18.02 7.82 7.90
CA MET A 59 17.06 8.90 7.68
C MET A 59 16.10 8.56 6.54
N THR A 60 16.60 7.95 5.47
CA THR A 60 15.75 7.48 4.36
C THR A 60 14.76 6.40 4.80
N ILE A 61 15.20 5.41 5.60
CA ILE A 61 14.30 4.37 6.14
C ILE A 61 13.18 5.02 6.97
N PHE A 62 13.53 5.94 7.88
CA PHE A 62 12.54 6.63 8.71
C PHE A 62 11.52 7.40 7.86
N ASN A 63 11.99 8.14 6.85
CA ASN A 63 11.11 8.90 5.96
C ASN A 63 10.15 8.00 5.18
N VAL A 64 10.62 6.83 4.70
CA VAL A 64 9.77 5.85 4.01
C VAL A 64 8.74 5.24 4.97
N ILE A 65 9.14 4.89 6.20
CA ILE A 65 8.21 4.39 7.22
C ILE A 65 7.10 5.43 7.48
N VAL A 66 7.48 6.69 7.74
CA VAL A 66 6.51 7.76 8.03
C VAL A 66 5.56 7.96 6.85
N ARG A 67 6.06 7.99 5.62
CA ARG A 67 5.22 8.13 4.42
C ARG A 67 4.23 6.97 4.28
N ASN A 68 4.70 5.73 4.45
CA ASN A 68 3.85 4.54 4.30
C ASN A 68 2.80 4.47 5.43
N VAL A 69 3.19 4.76 6.67
CA VAL A 69 2.28 4.84 7.82
C VAL A 69 1.27 5.97 7.66
N TRP A 70 1.69 7.13 7.14
CA TRP A 70 0.79 8.25 6.88
C TRP A 70 -0.23 7.90 5.80
N ALA A 71 0.21 7.31 4.69
CA ALA A 71 -0.67 6.84 3.62
C ALA A 71 -1.68 5.80 4.12
N SER A 72 -1.25 4.80 4.89
CA SER A 72 -2.18 3.81 5.46
C SER A 72 -3.11 4.42 6.51
N CYS A 73 -2.66 5.42 7.27
CA CYS A 73 -3.49 6.11 8.25
C CYS A 73 -4.64 6.85 7.56
N ILE A 74 -4.34 7.55 6.45
CA ILE A 74 -5.35 8.22 5.62
C ILE A 74 -6.39 7.21 5.10
N ILE A 75 -5.95 6.02 4.66
CA ILE A 75 -6.85 4.94 4.22
C ILE A 75 -7.84 4.54 5.33
N VAL A 76 -7.36 4.37 6.57
CA VAL A 76 -8.22 4.01 7.72
C VAL A 76 -9.18 5.15 8.05
N ILE A 77 -8.68 6.39 8.15
CA ILE A 77 -9.47 7.57 8.53
C ILE A 77 -10.56 7.85 7.50
N LEU A 78 -10.24 7.82 6.21
CA LEU A 78 -11.20 8.08 5.13
C LEU A 78 -12.15 6.90 4.88
N GLY A 79 -12.00 5.80 5.64
CA GLY A 79 -12.84 4.62 5.64
C GLY A 79 -14.35 4.87 5.58
N PHE A 80 -14.82 5.95 6.24
CA PHE A 80 -16.23 6.33 6.26
C PHE A 80 -16.81 6.69 4.89
N THR A 81 -15.97 7.11 3.93
CA THR A 81 -16.40 7.48 2.59
C THR A 81 -16.55 6.29 1.64
N LEU A 82 -16.06 5.10 2.02
CA LEU A 82 -15.96 3.84 1.26
C LEU A 82 -15.27 3.97 -0.11
N VAL A 83 -15.80 4.79 -1.01
CA VAL A 83 -15.31 5.07 -2.37
C VAL A 83 -13.89 5.64 -2.33
N LEU A 84 -13.62 6.62 -1.47
CA LEU A 84 -12.29 7.26 -1.43
C LEU A 84 -11.23 6.29 -0.92
N THR A 85 -11.57 5.47 0.08
CA THR A 85 -10.69 4.41 0.60
C THR A 85 -10.32 3.41 -0.49
N LEU A 86 -11.31 2.91 -1.23
CA LEU A 86 -11.05 1.99 -2.35
C LEU A 86 -10.30 2.70 -3.49
N GLY A 87 -10.58 3.97 -3.74
CA GLY A 87 -9.84 4.79 -4.71
C GLY A 87 -8.36 4.93 -4.35
N ILE A 88 -8.03 5.19 -3.08
CA ILE A 88 -6.62 5.27 -2.64
C ILE A 88 -5.94 3.91 -2.78
N VAL A 89 -6.60 2.81 -2.41
CA VAL A 89 -6.05 1.45 -2.58
C VAL A 89 -5.82 1.14 -4.05
N PHE A 90 -6.76 1.51 -4.92
CA PHE A 90 -6.63 1.38 -6.37
C PHE A 90 -5.42 2.17 -6.89
N VAL A 91 -5.27 3.43 -6.48
CA VAL A 91 -4.14 4.29 -6.88
C VAL A 91 -2.80 3.71 -6.42
N ASN A 92 -2.73 3.13 -5.21
CA ASN A 92 -1.52 2.44 -4.75
C ASN A 92 -1.16 1.26 -5.66
N GLY A 93 -2.15 0.41 -6.00
CA GLY A 93 -1.94 -0.67 -6.97
C GLY A 93 -1.51 -0.15 -8.34
N PHE A 94 -2.17 0.91 -8.82
CA PHE A 94 -1.89 1.56 -10.10
C PHE A 94 -0.46 2.08 -10.20
N MET A 95 0.04 2.73 -9.14
CA MET A 95 1.42 3.22 -9.08
C MET A 95 2.43 2.08 -9.16
N ILE A 96 2.20 0.95 -8.49
CA ILE A 96 3.07 -0.24 -8.58
C ILE A 96 3.12 -0.75 -10.02
N GLY A 97 1.96 -0.83 -10.69
CA GLY A 97 1.86 -1.27 -12.09
C GLY A 97 2.59 -0.34 -13.07
N LEU A 98 2.50 0.97 -12.84
CA LEU A 98 3.22 1.98 -13.62
C LEU A 98 4.73 1.89 -13.43
N VAL A 99 5.21 1.84 -12.19
CA VAL A 99 6.64 1.73 -11.87
C VAL A 99 7.23 0.47 -12.53
N MET A 100 6.51 -0.65 -12.46
CA MET A 100 6.94 -1.90 -13.09
C MET A 100 7.16 -1.74 -14.60
N GLN A 101 6.20 -1.16 -15.31
CA GLN A 101 6.30 -1.00 -16.76
C GLN A 101 7.32 0.07 -17.17
N PHE A 102 7.43 1.14 -16.40
CA PHE A 102 8.44 2.16 -16.64
C PHE A 102 9.85 1.59 -16.48
N SER A 103 10.11 0.81 -15.42
CA SER A 103 11.42 0.16 -15.26
C SER A 103 11.74 -0.78 -16.41
N ARG A 104 10.75 -1.46 -16.99
CA ARG A 104 10.98 -2.26 -18.21
C ARG A 104 11.37 -1.41 -19.42
N ARG A 105 10.81 -0.21 -19.58
CA ARG A 105 11.19 0.72 -20.68
C ARG A 105 12.60 1.28 -20.51
N GLN A 106 13.06 1.44 -19.28
CA GLN A 106 14.44 1.84 -18.97
C GLN A 106 15.47 0.72 -19.19
N GLY A 107 15.08 -0.41 -19.78
CA GLY A 107 15.98 -1.52 -20.10
C GLY A 107 16.18 -2.53 -18.96
N PHE A 108 15.55 -2.35 -17.79
CA PHE A 108 15.62 -3.34 -16.74
C PHE A 108 14.90 -4.64 -17.14
N ARG A 109 15.58 -5.77 -16.94
CA ARG A 109 14.98 -7.10 -17.15
C ARG A 109 13.82 -7.28 -16.16
N LEU A 110 12.77 -7.99 -16.59
CA LEU A 110 11.58 -8.23 -15.77
C LEU A 110 11.93 -8.82 -14.38
N VAL A 111 12.88 -9.75 -14.34
CA VAL A 111 13.35 -10.38 -13.10
C VAL A 111 13.91 -9.34 -12.12
N ASN A 112 14.66 -8.36 -12.60
CA ASN A 112 15.26 -7.32 -11.77
C ASN A 112 14.20 -6.40 -11.17
N VAL A 113 13.18 -6.05 -11.97
CA VAL A 113 12.05 -5.24 -11.50
C VAL A 113 11.24 -5.99 -10.44
N LEU A 114 11.00 -7.30 -10.66
CA LEU A 114 10.32 -8.14 -9.68
C LEU A 114 11.12 -8.31 -8.38
N LEU A 115 12.44 -8.47 -8.47
CA LEU A 115 13.32 -8.47 -7.29
C LEU A 115 13.34 -7.10 -6.59
N GLY A 116 13.10 -6.01 -7.32
CA GLY A 116 12.86 -4.69 -6.74
C GLY A 116 11.54 -4.64 -5.97
N ILE A 117 10.45 -5.21 -6.48
CA ILE A 117 9.11 -5.03 -5.91
C ILE A 117 8.75 -6.09 -4.84
N ILE A 118 9.00 -7.37 -5.14
CA ILE A 118 8.49 -8.49 -4.34
C ILE A 118 8.97 -8.48 -2.88
N PRO A 119 10.27 -8.22 -2.57
CA PRO A 119 10.77 -8.37 -1.19
C PRO A 119 10.02 -7.52 -0.16
N HIS A 120 9.70 -6.26 -0.49
CA HIS A 120 8.92 -5.38 0.38
C HIS A 120 7.41 -5.52 0.14
N GLY A 121 6.99 -5.76 -1.11
CA GLY A 121 5.58 -5.89 -1.49
C GLY A 121 4.83 -7.02 -0.76
N ILE A 122 5.51 -8.10 -0.37
CA ILE A 122 4.92 -9.18 0.44
C ILE A 122 4.40 -8.69 1.80
N PHE A 123 4.99 -7.61 2.35
CA PHE A 123 4.57 -7.03 3.62
C PHE A 123 3.61 -5.84 3.42
N GLU A 124 3.87 -5.01 2.43
CA GLU A 124 3.06 -3.83 2.14
C GLU A 124 1.65 -4.16 1.65
N ILE A 125 1.51 -5.11 0.71
CA ILE A 125 0.21 -5.44 0.11
C ILE A 125 -0.77 -5.95 1.18
N PRO A 126 -0.40 -6.89 2.06
CA PRO A 126 -1.26 -7.28 3.18
C PRO A 126 -1.54 -6.13 4.15
N ALA A 127 -0.55 -5.29 4.45
CA ALA A 127 -0.73 -4.16 5.37
C ALA A 127 -1.77 -3.16 4.84
N LEU A 128 -1.70 -2.80 3.55
CA LEU A 128 -2.67 -1.92 2.90
C LEU A 128 -4.06 -2.55 2.81
N ALA A 129 -4.15 -3.85 2.51
CA ALA A 129 -5.42 -4.55 2.45
C ALA A 129 -6.11 -4.61 3.83
N ILE A 130 -5.34 -4.89 4.89
CA ILE A 130 -5.84 -4.88 6.27
C ILE A 130 -6.25 -3.45 6.65
N ALA A 131 -5.39 -2.44 6.45
CA ALA A 131 -5.72 -1.05 6.76
C ALA A 131 -7.01 -0.58 6.05
N SER A 132 -7.14 -0.91 4.76
CA SER A 132 -8.36 -0.64 4.00
C SER A 132 -9.59 -1.32 4.59
N SER A 133 -9.50 -2.61 4.95
CA SER A 133 -10.61 -3.34 5.56
C SER A 133 -11.07 -2.71 6.88
N LEU A 134 -10.13 -2.23 7.70
CA LEU A 134 -10.42 -1.55 8.96
C LEU A 134 -11.18 -0.24 8.71
N GLY A 135 -10.73 0.56 7.74
CA GLY A 135 -11.43 1.78 7.33
C GLY A 135 -12.83 1.50 6.80
N LEU A 136 -12.97 0.53 5.90
CA LEU A 136 -14.27 0.13 5.35
C LEU A 136 -15.22 -0.35 6.45
N ARG A 137 -14.73 -1.11 7.43
CA ARG A 137 -15.54 -1.55 8.58
C ARG A 137 -16.05 -0.37 9.41
N ILE A 138 -15.19 0.62 9.65
CA ILE A 138 -15.61 1.88 10.30
C ILE A 138 -16.74 2.52 9.50
N GLY A 139 -16.60 2.65 8.17
CA GLY A 139 -17.64 3.22 7.33
C GLY A 139 -18.94 2.41 7.30
N VAL A 140 -18.86 1.09 7.21
CA VAL A 140 -20.04 0.20 7.25
C VAL A 140 -20.75 0.29 8.60
N SER A 141 -20.02 0.46 9.71
CA SER A 141 -20.62 0.59 11.05
C SER A 141 -21.43 1.88 11.23
N LEU A 142 -21.15 2.94 10.44
CA LEU A 142 -21.95 4.16 10.41
C LEU A 142 -23.26 3.99 9.63
N ILE A 143 -23.23 3.16 8.57
CA ILE A 143 -24.38 2.90 7.69
C ILE A 143 -25.32 1.86 8.32
N LYS A 144 -24.77 0.73 8.77
CA LYS A 144 -25.55 -0.37 9.38
C LYS A 144 -25.75 -0.14 10.87
N SER A 145 -27.01 -0.09 11.29
CA SER A 145 -27.38 -0.07 12.70
C SER A 145 -27.55 -1.51 13.19
N GLY A 146 -26.77 -1.91 14.18
CA GLY A 146 -27.03 -3.12 14.95
C GLY A 146 -27.99 -2.87 16.12
N PRO A 147 -28.32 -3.91 16.89
CA PRO A 147 -29.16 -3.82 18.09
C PRO A 147 -28.62 -2.84 19.15
N GLU A 148 -27.29 -2.69 19.20
CA GLU A 148 -26.58 -1.85 20.18
C GLU A 148 -26.54 -0.35 19.79
N GLY A 149 -27.06 0.01 18.61
CA GLY A 149 -27.07 1.38 18.09
C GLY A 149 -25.81 1.76 17.29
N ARG A 150 -25.96 2.75 16.40
CA ARG A 150 -24.90 3.18 15.44
C ARG A 150 -23.63 3.68 16.13
N VAL A 151 -23.79 4.49 17.19
CA VAL A 151 -22.66 5.12 17.88
C VAL A 151 -21.81 4.07 18.62
N ALA A 152 -22.44 3.11 19.30
CA ALA A 152 -21.73 2.05 19.99
C ALA A 152 -20.96 1.15 19.00
N ALA A 153 -21.60 0.78 17.88
CA ALA A 153 -20.97 0.00 16.81
C ALA A 153 -19.76 0.73 16.20
N PHE A 154 -19.89 2.03 15.96
CA PHE A 154 -18.79 2.86 15.46
C PHE A 154 -17.61 2.93 16.43
N ILE A 155 -17.87 3.22 17.72
CA ILE A 155 -16.81 3.29 18.73
C ILE A 155 -16.09 1.94 18.84
N LYS A 156 -16.83 0.83 18.80
CA LYS A 156 -16.24 -0.52 18.80
C LYS A 156 -15.36 -0.74 17.57
N ALA A 157 -15.85 -0.43 16.37
CA ALA A 157 -15.11 -0.58 15.13
C ALA A 157 -13.81 0.25 15.12
N CYS A 158 -13.84 1.48 15.63
CA CYS A 158 -12.68 2.36 15.78
C CYS A 158 -11.65 1.79 16.76
N LYS A 159 -12.07 1.32 17.95
CA LYS A 159 -11.16 0.72 18.93
C LYS A 159 -10.45 -0.51 18.38
N GLU A 160 -11.21 -1.40 17.74
CA GLU A 160 -10.65 -2.59 17.09
C GLU A 160 -9.74 -2.22 15.92
N ALA A 161 -10.06 -1.16 15.16
CA ALA A 161 -9.24 -0.70 14.05
C ALA A 161 -7.90 -0.16 14.54
N VAL A 162 -7.89 0.70 15.55
CA VAL A 162 -6.66 1.20 16.17
C VAL A 162 -5.81 0.05 16.70
N TYR A 163 -6.43 -0.92 17.39
CA TYR A 163 -5.71 -2.06 17.94
C TYR A 163 -5.03 -2.91 16.86
N VAL A 164 -5.76 -3.31 15.80
CA VAL A 164 -5.18 -4.09 14.69
C VAL A 164 -4.18 -3.27 13.90
N TYR A 165 -4.42 -1.98 13.70
CA TYR A 165 -3.51 -1.10 12.99
C TYR A 165 -2.14 -1.01 13.67
N ILE A 166 -2.12 -0.81 15.00
CA ILE A 166 -0.87 -0.72 15.77
C ILE A 166 -0.16 -2.06 15.84
N VAL A 167 -0.89 -3.17 16.07
CA VAL A 167 -0.27 -4.49 16.32
C VAL A 167 0.11 -5.22 15.03
N VAL A 168 -0.54 -4.93 13.91
CA VAL A 168 -0.35 -5.66 12.64
C VAL A 168 0.13 -4.75 11.52
N VAL A 169 -0.58 -3.66 11.23
CA VAL A 169 -0.29 -2.83 10.04
C VAL A 169 1.05 -2.11 10.19
N ILE A 170 1.29 -1.43 11.32
CA ILE A 170 2.55 -0.69 11.54
C ILE A 170 3.77 -1.62 11.47
N PRO A 171 3.83 -2.76 12.18
CA PRO A 171 4.97 -3.68 12.08
C PRO A 171 5.23 -4.18 10.67
N LEU A 172 4.19 -4.52 9.90
CA LEU A 172 4.33 -4.93 8.51
C LEU A 172 4.92 -3.81 7.64
N LEU A 173 4.45 -2.57 7.81
CA LEU A 173 4.97 -1.43 7.07
C LEU A 173 6.43 -1.12 7.44
N VAL A 174 6.79 -1.22 8.72
CA VAL A 174 8.19 -1.03 9.17
C VAL A 174 9.10 -2.06 8.51
N VAL A 175 8.71 -3.34 8.52
CA VAL A 175 9.48 -4.41 7.86
C VAL A 175 9.56 -4.15 6.35
N SER A 176 8.44 -3.78 5.72
CA SER A 176 8.40 -3.42 4.29
C SER A 176 9.40 -2.32 3.95
N SER A 177 9.37 -1.19 4.67
CA SER A 177 10.23 -0.03 4.42
C SER A 177 11.72 -0.34 4.62
N VAL A 178 12.07 -1.15 5.63
CA VAL A 178 13.45 -1.61 5.83
C VAL A 178 13.93 -2.43 4.63
N ILE A 179 13.10 -3.37 4.16
CA ILE A 179 13.43 -4.20 2.99
C ILE A 179 13.50 -3.34 1.71
N GLU A 180 12.61 -2.36 1.56
CA GLU A 180 12.59 -1.44 0.42
C GLU A 180 13.93 -0.71 0.28
N ILE A 181 14.46 -0.15 1.37
CA ILE A 181 15.73 0.59 1.32
C ILE A 181 16.93 -0.36 1.18
N LEU A 182 16.99 -1.41 2.00
CA LEU A 182 18.19 -2.25 2.09
C LEU A 182 18.35 -3.21 0.91
N VAL A 183 17.24 -3.71 0.37
CA VAL A 183 17.23 -4.70 -0.71
C VAL A 183 16.82 -4.05 -2.01
N SER A 184 15.60 -3.54 -2.08
CA SER A 184 14.98 -3.14 -3.34
C SER A 184 15.69 -1.95 -4.00
N ARG A 185 15.89 -0.86 -3.27
CA ARG A 185 16.54 0.34 -3.80
C ARG A 185 18.02 0.12 -4.03
N LYS A 186 18.72 -0.53 -3.10
CA LYS A 186 20.15 -0.87 -3.27
C LYS A 186 20.40 -1.75 -4.49
N LEU A 187 19.54 -2.75 -4.73
CA LEU A 187 19.62 -3.60 -5.91
C LEU A 187 19.39 -2.80 -7.21
N LEU A 188 18.36 -1.93 -7.22
CA LEU A 188 18.08 -1.07 -8.37
C LEU A 188 19.24 -0.12 -8.65
N THR A 189 19.84 0.53 -7.64
CA THR A 189 21.02 1.38 -7.80
C THR A 189 22.20 0.61 -8.42
N LEU A 190 22.48 -0.60 -7.94
CA LEU A 190 23.57 -1.43 -8.49
C LEU A 190 23.33 -1.81 -9.96
N LEU A 191 22.08 -2.08 -10.33
CA LEU A 191 21.71 -2.44 -11.70
C LEU A 191 21.71 -1.22 -12.65
N THR A 192 21.37 -0.03 -12.15
CA THR A 192 21.45 1.22 -12.93
C THR A 192 22.89 1.60 -13.26
N ILE A 193 23.86 1.32 -12.38
CA ILE A 193 25.29 1.63 -12.60
C ILE A 193 25.93 0.71 -13.66
N GLN A 194 25.28 -0.41 -14.01
CA GLN A 194 25.77 -1.41 -14.97
C GLN A 194 25.19 -1.26 -16.39
N LEU A 195 24.31 -0.27 -16.61
CA LEU A 195 23.75 0.11 -17.91
C LEU A 195 24.44 1.36 -18.45
#